data_AF-A0AAN8R110-F1
#
_entry.id   AF-A0AAN8R110-F1
#
_cell.length_a   1.000
_cell.length_b   1.000
_cell.length_c   1.000
_cell.angle_alpha   90.00
_cell.angle_beta   90.00
_cell.angle_gamma   90.00
#
_symmetry.space_group_name_H-M   'P 1'
#
loop_
_entity.id
_entity.type
_entity.pdbx_description
1 polymer ?
#
loop_
_entity_poly.entity_id
_entity_poly.type
_entity_poly.pdbx_seq_one_letter_code
_entity_poly.pdbx_strand_id
1 'polypeptide(L)'
;MQEYTSLRHFFLFPSSVCVADASLDRTEMAKSKNHTTHNQSRKAHRNGIKKPRPDRYESMKGVDPKFMKNMRFAKKHNKKGQKTANAAAKKIAEAAAP
;
A
#
# COMPACT_ATOMS: atom_id res chain seq x y z
N MET A 1 -7.23 -50.85 9.70
CA MET A 1 -6.24 -51.61 10.50
C MET A 1 -5.23 -50.59 10.99
N GLN A 2 -5.39 -50.14 12.24
CA GLN A 2 -4.52 -50.54 13.38
C GLN A 2 -3.30 -49.61 13.41
N GLU A 3 -3.00 -48.80 14.43
CA GLU A 3 -3.38 -48.70 15.87
C GLU A 3 -3.17 -47.21 16.28
N TYR A 4 -3.84 -46.52 17.21
CA TYR A 4 -4.34 -46.80 18.56
C TYR A 4 -3.29 -47.25 19.59
N THR A 5 -2.34 -46.38 19.93
CA THR A 5 -1.76 -46.35 21.28
C THR A 5 -2.21 -45.08 22.01
N SER A 6 -3.40 -45.23 22.60
CA SER A 6 -3.82 -44.56 23.82
C SER A 6 -2.67 -44.44 24.82
N LEU A 7 -2.45 -43.24 25.38
CA LEU A 7 -2.17 -43.07 26.80
C LEU A 7 -2.56 -41.66 27.26
N ARG A 8 -3.83 -41.57 27.66
CA ARG A 8 -4.32 -40.87 28.84
C ARG A 8 -3.32 -39.94 29.55
N HIS A 9 -3.55 -38.63 29.44
CA HIS A 9 -3.46 -37.73 30.60
C HIS A 9 -4.75 -36.93 30.67
N PHE A 10 -5.73 -37.58 31.26
CA PHE A 10 -6.98 -37.01 31.72
C PHE A 10 -6.73 -36.51 33.15
N PHE A 11 -6.91 -35.20 33.35
CA PHE A 11 -7.33 -34.54 34.58
C PHE A 11 -6.29 -34.30 35.70
N LEU A 12 -6.00 -33.02 35.95
CA LEU A 12 -6.46 -32.40 37.19
C LEU A 12 -6.57 -30.86 37.03
N PHE A 13 -7.81 -30.38 36.98
CA PHE A 13 -8.16 -28.97 37.13
C PHE A 13 -8.26 -28.71 38.65
N PRO A 14 -7.39 -27.89 39.27
CA PRO A 14 -7.58 -27.52 40.67
C PRO A 14 -8.60 -26.38 40.74
N SER A 15 -9.86 -26.75 41.01
CA SER A 15 -10.80 -25.88 41.70
C SER A 15 -10.32 -25.69 43.14
N SER A 16 -9.66 -24.57 43.42
CA SER A 16 -9.51 -24.04 44.78
C SER A 16 -9.75 -22.54 44.73
N VAL A 17 -11.02 -22.19 44.87
CA VAL A 17 -11.47 -20.87 45.30
C VAL A 17 -10.84 -20.61 46.67
N CYS A 18 -10.08 -19.53 46.83
CA CYS A 18 -9.94 -18.84 48.11
C CYS A 18 -9.42 -17.42 47.90
N VAL A 19 -10.38 -16.50 48.02
CA VAL A 19 -10.32 -15.22 48.73
C VAL A 19 -9.50 -14.08 48.11
N ALA A 20 -10.26 -13.02 47.85
CA ALA A 20 -9.90 -11.62 47.77
C ALA A 20 -8.57 -11.25 48.44
N ASP A 21 -7.68 -10.65 47.64
CA ASP A 21 -7.33 -9.27 47.93
C ASP A 21 -7.69 -8.42 46.71
N ALA A 22 -8.88 -7.84 46.81
CA ALA A 22 -9.32 -6.76 45.97
C ALA A 22 -8.55 -5.50 46.37
N SER A 23 -7.32 -5.40 45.91
CA SER A 23 -6.67 -4.11 45.71
C SER A 23 -6.11 -4.10 44.29
N LEU A 24 -7.04 -4.00 43.33
CA LEU A 24 -6.76 -3.11 42.22
C LEU A 24 -6.46 -1.76 42.87
N ASP A 25 -5.18 -1.48 43.13
CA ASP A 25 -4.71 -0.14 43.41
C ASP A 25 -5.11 0.67 42.18
N ARG A 26 -6.33 1.19 42.24
CA ARG A 26 -6.75 2.38 41.54
C ARG A 26 -5.85 3.48 42.08
N THR A 27 -4.59 3.50 41.64
CA THR A 27 -3.83 4.75 41.60
C THR A 27 -4.60 5.60 40.61
N GLU A 28 -5.60 6.29 41.15
CA GLU A 28 -6.33 7.32 40.48
C GLU A 28 -5.26 8.25 39.90
N MET A 29 -5.20 8.33 38.58
CA MET A 29 -4.35 9.26 37.88
C MET A 29 -4.85 10.66 38.23
N ALA A 30 -4.34 11.23 39.33
CA ALA A 30 -4.78 12.54 39.81
C ALA A 30 -4.72 13.58 38.67
N LYS A 31 -3.70 13.50 37.80
CA LYS A 31 -3.66 14.08 36.45
C LYS A 31 -2.76 13.25 35.53
N SER A 32 -3.16 13.02 34.28
CA SER A 32 -2.35 12.34 33.26
C SER A 32 -1.75 13.32 32.25
N LYS A 33 -0.74 12.89 31.48
CA LYS A 33 -0.15 13.71 30.43
C LYS A 33 -1.09 13.77 29.23
N ASN A 34 -1.52 14.98 28.87
CA ASN A 34 -2.50 15.20 27.81
C ASN A 34 -1.98 14.93 26.38
N HIS A 35 -0.66 15.10 26.11
CA HIS A 35 -0.09 14.90 24.76
C HIS A 35 1.43 14.63 24.79
N THR A 36 1.96 13.80 23.88
CA THR A 36 3.40 13.57 23.69
C THR A 36 3.78 13.13 22.27
N THR A 37 4.84 13.74 21.72
CA THR A 37 5.43 13.39 20.41
C THR A 37 6.79 12.68 20.57
N HIS A 38 7.20 12.35 21.80
CA HIS A 38 8.58 11.95 22.16
C HIS A 38 9.13 10.74 21.37
N ASN A 39 8.31 9.72 21.11
CA ASN A 39 8.77 8.50 20.42
C ASN A 39 8.24 8.38 18.97
N GLN A 40 7.58 9.41 18.44
CA GLN A 40 6.95 9.32 17.12
C GLN A 40 8.01 9.31 16.01
N SER A 41 8.97 10.23 16.08
CA SER A 41 10.09 10.33 15.12
C SER A 41 10.91 9.04 15.09
N ARG A 42 11.32 8.51 16.25
CA ARG A 42 12.10 7.27 16.33
C ARG A 42 11.39 6.09 15.65
N LYS A 43 10.08 5.92 15.88
CA LYS A 43 9.28 4.87 15.22
C LYS A 43 9.18 5.08 13.70
N ALA A 44 8.96 6.31 13.25
CA ALA A 44 8.90 6.63 11.81
C ALA A 44 10.23 6.34 11.11
N HIS A 45 11.36 6.63 11.76
CA HIS A 45 12.69 6.37 11.22
C HIS A 45 13.13 4.90 11.30
N ARG A 46 12.55 4.05 12.18
CA ARG A 46 12.82 2.59 12.18
C ARG A 46 12.53 1.95 10.82
N ASN A 47 11.42 2.31 10.19
CA ASN A 47 11.05 1.84 8.85
C ASN A 47 11.61 2.76 7.74
N GLY A 48 12.10 3.94 8.13
CA GLY A 48 12.58 4.99 7.25
C GLY A 48 11.43 5.75 6.57
N ILE A 49 11.48 7.08 6.60
CA ILE A 49 10.54 7.93 5.87
C ILE A 49 10.91 7.87 4.38
N LYS A 50 10.20 7.05 3.61
CA LYS A 50 10.46 6.89 2.17
C LYS A 50 9.74 7.99 1.37
N LYS A 51 10.46 8.57 0.42
CA LYS A 51 9.87 9.49 -0.58
C LYS A 51 8.94 8.70 -1.51
N PRO A 52 7.84 9.31 -1.99
CA PRO A 52 7.02 8.70 -3.03
C PRO A 52 7.88 8.40 -4.27
N ARG A 53 7.55 7.32 -4.97
CA ARG A 53 8.28 6.91 -6.17
C ARG A 53 7.92 7.87 -7.32
N PRO A 54 8.91 8.48 -8.01
CA PRO A 54 8.63 9.21 -9.23
C PRO A 54 8.42 8.21 -10.38
N ASP A 55 7.27 8.26 -11.03
CA ASP A 55 6.98 7.46 -12.22
C ASP A 55 7.37 8.23 -13.48
N ARG A 56 7.81 7.52 -14.54
CA ARG A 56 8.17 8.16 -15.84
C ARG A 56 6.98 8.85 -16.50
N TYR A 57 5.79 8.29 -16.31
CA TYR A 57 4.53 8.81 -16.85
C TYR A 57 3.47 8.81 -15.75
N GLU A 58 3.05 9.99 -15.31
CA GLU A 58 2.01 10.14 -14.30
C GLU A 58 0.60 9.98 -14.87
N SER A 59 -0.38 9.77 -13.98
CA SER A 59 -1.78 9.71 -14.36
C SER A 59 -2.32 11.10 -14.76
N MET A 60 -3.12 11.18 -15.82
CA MET A 60 -3.80 12.42 -16.25
C MET A 60 -5.10 12.71 -15.46
N LYS A 61 -5.22 12.23 -14.22
CA LYS A 61 -6.40 12.47 -13.39
C LYS A 61 -6.42 13.94 -12.94
N GLY A 62 -7.55 14.61 -13.06
CA GLY A 62 -7.71 16.03 -12.68
C GLY A 62 -7.38 17.03 -13.79
N VAL A 63 -6.96 16.58 -14.98
CA VAL A 63 -6.82 17.43 -16.17
C VAL A 63 -8.21 17.79 -16.72
N ASP A 64 -8.33 19.00 -17.29
CA ASP A 64 -9.57 19.51 -17.87
C ASP A 64 -10.30 18.47 -18.76
N PRO A 65 -11.59 18.17 -18.49
CA PRO A 65 -12.37 17.24 -19.27
C PRO A 65 -12.45 17.58 -20.76
N LYS A 66 -12.46 18.87 -21.14
CA LYS A 66 -12.53 19.27 -22.56
C LYS A 66 -11.25 18.90 -23.29
N PHE A 67 -10.09 19.22 -22.71
CA PHE A 67 -8.79 18.78 -23.22
C PHE A 67 -8.69 17.26 -23.32
N MET A 68 -9.10 16.52 -22.28
CA MET A 68 -9.06 15.06 -22.27
C MET A 68 -9.92 14.43 -23.35
N LYS A 69 -11.12 14.97 -23.62
CA LYS A 69 -11.98 14.49 -24.70
C LYS A 69 -11.28 14.61 -26.05
N ASN A 70 -10.71 15.78 -26.36
CA ASN A 70 -9.98 16.00 -27.61
C ASN A 70 -8.77 15.05 -27.75
N MET A 71 -7.93 14.97 -26.72
CA MET A 71 -6.76 14.08 -26.75
C MET A 71 -7.14 12.61 -26.97
N ARG A 72 -8.24 12.14 -26.35
CA ARG A 72 -8.77 10.79 -26.56
C ARG A 72 -9.20 10.57 -28.02
N PHE A 73 -9.89 11.54 -28.62
CA PHE A 73 -10.30 11.46 -30.02
C PHE A 73 -9.11 11.49 -30.98
N ALA A 74 -8.10 12.33 -30.73
CA ALA A 74 -6.89 12.37 -31.53
C ALA A 74 -6.15 11.02 -31.50
N LYS A 75 -5.89 10.49 -30.29
CA LYS A 75 -5.24 9.18 -30.12
C LYS A 75 -6.04 8.04 -30.77
N LYS A 76 -7.38 8.10 -30.72
CA LYS A 76 -8.26 7.09 -31.33
C LYS A 76 -8.11 7.00 -32.85
N HIS A 77 -7.97 8.14 -33.54
CA HIS A 77 -7.99 8.20 -35.01
C HIS A 77 -6.61 8.18 -35.68
N ASN A 78 -5.51 8.20 -34.92
CA ASN A 78 -4.14 8.16 -35.47
C ASN A 78 -3.86 6.96 -36.40
N LYS A 79 -4.58 5.85 -36.23
CA LYS A 79 -4.46 4.66 -37.10
C LYS A 79 -4.78 4.95 -38.56
N LYS A 80 -5.67 5.91 -38.84
CA LYS A 80 -6.09 6.26 -40.20
C LYS A 80 -4.96 6.91 -41.01
N GLY A 81 -4.15 7.74 -40.39
CA GLY A 81 -2.99 8.43 -41.01
C GLY A 81 -1.69 7.63 -40.97
N GLN A 82 -1.71 6.39 -40.46
CA GLN A 82 -0.48 5.65 -40.20
C GLN A 82 0.23 5.21 -41.49
N LYS A 83 -0.51 4.90 -42.56
CA LYS A 83 0.07 4.52 -43.86
C LYS A 83 0.83 5.67 -44.50
N THR A 84 0.26 6.87 -44.48
CA THR A 84 0.90 8.08 -45.03
C THR A 84 2.10 8.51 -44.18
N ALA A 85 1.97 8.44 -42.85
CA ALA A 85 3.08 8.70 -41.93
C ALA A 85 4.25 7.72 -42.14
N ASN A 86 3.97 6.42 -42.31
CA ASN A 86 5.00 5.41 -42.55
C ASN A 86 5.66 5.58 -43.92
N ALA A 87 4.89 5.92 -44.96
CA ALA A 87 5.45 6.21 -46.27
C ALA A 87 6.37 7.44 -46.22
N ALA A 88 5.94 8.51 -45.53
CA ALA A 88 6.76 9.70 -45.33
C ALA A 88 8.03 9.39 -44.51
N ALA A 89 7.90 8.63 -43.41
CA ALA A 89 9.03 8.21 -42.60
C ALA A 89 10.01 7.34 -43.39
N LYS A 90 9.52 6.41 -44.24
CA LYS A 90 10.34 5.59 -45.11
C LYS A 90 11.09 6.45 -46.14
N LYS A 91 10.41 7.43 -46.76
CA LYS A 91 11.05 8.38 -47.68
C LYS A 91 12.13 9.21 -47.00
N ILE A 92 11.90 9.65 -45.78
CA ILE A 92 12.89 10.39 -44.98
C ILE A 92 14.07 9.48 -44.61
N ALA A 93 13.81 8.23 -44.24
CA ALA A 93 14.85 7.26 -43.92
C ALA A 93 15.70 6.87 -45.15
N GLU A 94 15.07 6.71 -46.33
CA GLU A 94 15.78 6.50 -47.60
C GLU A 94 16.58 7.74 -48.02
N ALA A 95 16.09 8.96 -47.76
CA ALA A 95 16.81 10.19 -48.02
C ALA A 95 17.92 10.51 -47.00
N ALA A 96 17.90 9.87 -45.83
CA ALA A 96 18.89 10.01 -44.77
C ALA A 96 19.90 8.84 -44.74
N ALA A 97 19.77 7.87 -45.63
CA ALA A 97 20.81 6.87 -45.87
C ALA A 97 21.96 7.53 -46.67
N PRO A 98 23.23 7.36 -46.25
CA PRO A 98 24.38 7.94 -46.96
C PRO A 98 24.57 7.35 -48.36
#